data_AF-A0A3G9JQV3-F1
#
_entry.id   AF-A0A3G9JQV3-F1
#
_cell.length_a   1.000
_cell.length_b   1.000
_cell.length_c   1.000
_cell.angle_alpha   90.00
_cell.angle_beta   90.00
_cell.angle_gamma   90.00
#
_symmetry.space_group_name_H-M   'P 1'
#
loop_
_entity.id
_entity.type
_entity.pdbx_description
1 polymer ?
#
loop_
_entity_poly.entity_id
_entity_poly.type
_entity_poly.pdbx_seq_one_letter_code
_entity_poly.pdbx_strand_id
1 'polypeptide(L)'
;MGPLNPGAVAVADWSNGAPLIAVNTSTFAGKIAGLNFYPPSSDALSGLWVSSTDGALLMANSLNFVTKQVSVPEPNSLLGLFAIGTLGAASTLKRKLKSSKSAEK
;
A
#
# COMPACT_ATOMS: atom_id res chain seq x y z
N MET A 1 -8.22 22.00 -12.14
CA MET A 1 -7.69 20.89 -11.30
C MET A 1 -7.96 19.59 -12.02
N GLY A 2 -6.95 18.73 -12.16
CA GLY A 2 -7.10 17.43 -12.82
C GLY A 2 -7.79 16.41 -11.90
N PRO A 3 -8.26 15.28 -12.45
CA PRO A 3 -8.79 14.18 -11.64
C PRO A 3 -7.71 13.61 -10.72
N LEU A 4 -8.12 12.93 -9.65
CA LEU A 4 -7.19 12.19 -8.81
C LEU A 4 -6.51 11.07 -9.61
N ASN A 5 -5.25 10.80 -9.28
CA ASN A 5 -4.55 9.63 -9.80
C ASN A 5 -5.31 8.35 -9.42
N PRO A 6 -5.31 7.32 -10.28
CA PRO A 6 -5.93 6.03 -9.96
C PRO A 6 -5.47 5.48 -8.59
N GLY A 7 -6.44 5.05 -7.78
CA GLY A 7 -6.20 4.52 -6.43
C GLY A 7 -5.97 5.59 -5.35
N ALA A 8 -5.94 6.88 -5.69
CA ALA A 8 -5.96 7.96 -4.71
C ALA A 8 -7.39 8.28 -4.27
N VAL A 9 -7.53 8.70 -3.01
CA VAL A 9 -8.80 9.07 -2.39
C VAL A 9 -8.66 10.49 -1.82
N ALA A 10 -9.65 11.36 -2.08
CA ALA A 10 -9.75 12.67 -1.45
C ALA A 10 -10.09 12.50 0.04
N VAL A 11 -9.36 13.21 0.90
CA VAL A 11 -9.59 13.21 2.35
C VAL A 11 -10.30 14.50 2.78
N ALA A 12 -9.97 15.61 2.12
CA ALA A 12 -10.60 16.90 2.35
C ALA A 12 -10.58 17.70 1.05
N ASP A 13 -11.59 18.54 0.88
CA ASP A 13 -11.75 19.42 -0.28
C ASP A 13 -11.75 20.88 0.16
N TRP A 14 -11.22 21.73 -0.71
CA TRP A 14 -11.47 23.16 -0.67
C TRP A 14 -12.96 23.44 -0.91
N SER A 15 -13.43 24.60 -0.46
CA SER A 15 -14.83 25.03 -0.68
C SER A 15 -15.23 25.15 -2.15
N ASN A 16 -14.27 25.25 -3.06
CA ASN A 16 -14.49 25.25 -4.50
C ASN A 16 -14.55 23.84 -5.12
N GLY A 17 -14.53 22.78 -4.31
CA GLY A 17 -14.59 21.38 -4.73
C GLY A 17 -13.27 20.80 -5.22
N ALA A 18 -12.16 21.55 -5.20
CA ALA A 18 -10.85 20.99 -5.48
C ALA A 18 -10.32 20.21 -4.27
N PRO A 19 -9.65 19.06 -4.45
CA PRO A 19 -9.01 18.37 -3.34
C PRO A 19 -8.00 19.28 -2.62
N LEU A 20 -8.12 19.38 -1.30
CA LEU A 20 -7.13 19.98 -0.41
C LEU A 20 -6.09 18.92 0.00
N ILE A 21 -6.57 17.71 0.32
CA ILE A 21 -5.75 16.56 0.70
C ILE A 21 -6.20 15.34 -0.10
N ALA A 22 -5.26 14.63 -0.68
CA ALA A 22 -5.50 13.31 -1.26
C ALA A 22 -4.44 12.31 -0.79
N VAL A 23 -4.83 11.06 -0.58
CA VAL A 23 -3.92 9.98 -0.15
C VAL A 23 -3.96 8.81 -1.13
N ASN A 24 -2.83 8.14 -1.30
CA ASN A 24 -2.75 6.89 -2.04
C ASN A 24 -1.95 5.86 -1.24
N THR A 25 -2.62 4.78 -0.85
CA THR A 25 -2.02 3.66 -0.11
C THR A 25 -1.83 2.42 -0.96
N SER A 26 -2.20 2.47 -2.23
CA SER A 26 -2.18 1.35 -3.17
C SER A 26 -0.86 1.28 -3.96
N THR A 27 0.15 2.05 -3.56
CA THR A 27 1.44 2.10 -4.27
C THR A 27 2.45 1.16 -3.63
N PHE A 28 3.27 0.52 -4.47
CA PHE A 28 4.40 -0.29 -4.01
C PHE A 28 5.51 0.54 -3.36
N ALA A 29 5.53 1.86 -3.57
CA ALA A 29 6.49 2.80 -2.98
C ALA A 29 6.09 3.26 -1.56
N GLY A 30 4.95 2.79 -1.04
CA GLY A 30 4.42 3.17 0.28
C GLY A 30 3.20 4.09 0.20
N LYS A 31 2.92 4.77 1.31
CA LYS A 31 1.80 5.71 1.42
C LYS A 31 2.21 7.09 0.91
N ILE A 32 1.37 7.69 0.08
CA ILE A 32 1.53 9.04 -0.44
C ILE A 32 0.43 9.92 0.15
N ALA A 33 0.79 11.13 0.60
CA ALA A 33 -0.14 12.20 0.93
C ALA A 33 0.20 13.43 0.09
N GLY A 34 -0.74 13.87 -0.74
CA GLY A 34 -0.63 15.08 -1.57
C GLY A 34 -1.37 16.24 -0.91
N LEU A 35 -0.68 17.38 -0.77
CA LEU A 35 -1.21 18.59 -0.16
C LEU A 35 -1.31 19.69 -1.21
N ASN A 36 -2.51 20.21 -1.42
CA ASN A 36 -2.78 21.23 -2.42
C ASN A 36 -2.89 22.63 -1.79
N PHE A 37 -1.82 23.07 -1.13
CA PHE A 37 -1.67 24.43 -0.63
C PHE A 37 -0.20 24.85 -0.61
N TYR A 38 0.06 26.15 -0.57
CA TYR A 38 1.42 26.70 -0.53
C TYR A 38 2.00 26.62 0.90
N PRO A 39 3.15 25.95 1.15
CA PRO A 39 3.57 25.61 2.51
C PRO A 39 3.81 26.75 3.50
N PRO A 40 4.45 27.89 3.15
CA PRO A 40 4.74 28.95 4.10
C PRO A 40 3.47 29.68 4.60
N SER A 41 3.42 29.98 5.90
CA SER A 41 2.31 30.66 6.57
C SER A 41 2.47 32.19 6.56
N SER A 42 1.50 32.89 7.15
CA SER A 42 1.57 34.31 7.47
C SER A 42 2.72 34.69 8.42
N ASP A 43 3.35 33.72 9.11
CA ASP A 43 4.55 33.98 9.92
C ASP A 43 5.78 34.27 9.03
N ALA A 44 5.81 33.69 7.82
CA ALA A 44 6.89 33.87 6.86
C ALA A 44 6.65 35.09 5.96
N LEU A 45 5.41 35.29 5.51
CA LEU A 45 5.03 36.41 4.64
C LEU A 45 3.54 36.74 4.78
N SER A 46 3.23 38.02 4.94
CA SER A 46 1.84 38.52 4.95
C SER A 46 1.09 38.14 3.66
N GLY A 47 -0.17 37.71 3.80
CA GLY A 47 -1.03 37.30 2.69
C GLY A 47 -1.00 35.81 2.34
N LEU A 48 -0.16 35.02 3.00
CA LEU A 48 -0.22 33.55 2.96
C LEU A 48 -1.27 33.01 3.94
N TRP A 49 -1.40 31.68 4.04
CA TRP A 49 -2.39 31.09 4.96
C TRP A 49 -2.13 31.51 6.41
N VAL A 50 -3.21 31.77 7.14
CA VAL A 50 -3.13 32.35 8.50
C VAL A 50 -2.56 31.32 9.47
N SER A 51 -1.46 31.66 10.13
CA SER A 51 -0.72 30.74 11.01
C SER A 51 -1.49 30.24 12.22
N SER A 52 -2.54 30.95 12.64
CA SER A 52 -3.46 30.50 13.70
C SER A 52 -4.48 29.44 13.24
N THR A 53 -4.38 28.96 12.00
CA THR A 53 -5.21 27.87 11.46
C THR A 53 -4.42 26.55 11.43
N ASP A 54 -5.08 25.47 11.03
CA ASP A 54 -4.53 24.11 11.12
C ASP A 54 -3.51 23.73 10.03
N GLY A 55 -3.00 24.68 9.24
CA GLY A 55 -2.05 24.37 8.14
C GLY A 55 -0.81 23.60 8.61
N ALA A 56 -0.24 24.00 9.76
CA ALA A 56 0.90 23.30 10.35
C ALA A 56 0.54 21.88 10.83
N LEU A 57 -0.63 21.73 11.47
CA LEU A 57 -1.13 20.44 11.94
C LEU A 57 -1.40 19.48 10.78
N LEU A 58 -1.91 20.00 9.66
CA LEU A 58 -2.16 19.25 8.44
C LEU A 58 -0.85 18.69 7.85
N MET A 59 0.21 19.50 7.77
CA MET A 59 1.54 19.04 7.33
C MET A 59 2.11 17.97 8.28
N ALA A 60 2.03 18.20 9.60
CA ALA A 60 2.53 17.26 10.59
C ALA A 60 1.80 15.90 10.53
N ASN A 61 0.47 15.93 10.43
CA ASN A 61 -0.35 14.73 10.29
C ASN A 61 -0.08 14.00 8.97
N SER A 62 0.18 14.73 7.89
CA SER A 62 0.52 14.15 6.59
C SER A 62 1.85 13.39 6.65
N LEU A 63 2.86 13.98 7.30
CA LEU A 63 4.15 13.31 7.52
C LEU A 63 3.98 12.06 8.39
N ASN A 64 3.23 12.15 9.49
CA ASN A 64 2.94 11.00 10.36
C ASN A 64 2.16 9.89 9.62
N PHE A 65 1.24 10.27 8.74
CA PHE A 65 0.46 9.33 7.93
C PHE A 65 1.34 8.49 7.01
N VAL A 66 2.29 9.12 6.32
CA VAL A 66 3.17 8.42 5.36
C VAL A 66 4.24 7.58 6.04
N THR A 67 4.68 7.93 7.25
CA THR A 67 5.72 7.18 7.99
C THR A 67 5.17 6.01 8.79
N LYS A 68 3.90 6.04 9.23
CA LYS A 68 3.29 4.93 9.99
C LYS A 68 3.29 3.63 9.16
N GLN A 69 4.13 2.67 9.51
CA GLN A 69 4.06 1.32 8.96
C GLN A 69 2.87 0.56 9.56
N VAL A 70 2.16 -0.22 8.75
CA VAL A 70 1.27 -1.26 9.30
C VAL A 70 2.19 -2.36 9.78
N SER A 71 2.22 -2.62 11.10
CA SER A 71 2.93 -3.78 11.62
C SER A 71 2.31 -5.03 11.00
N VAL A 72 3.05 -5.70 10.10
CA VAL A 72 2.69 -7.05 9.67
C VAL A 72 2.74 -7.91 10.94
N PRO A 73 1.64 -8.60 11.31
CA PRO A 73 1.69 -9.55 12.42
C PRO A 73 2.84 -10.53 12.19
N GLU A 74 3.63 -10.77 13.22
CA GLU A 74 4.82 -11.63 13.16
C GLU A 74 4.55 -13.01 12.51
N PRO A 75 5.57 -13.63 11.91
CA PRO A 75 5.49 -14.56 10.79
C PRO A 75 5.01 -15.98 11.16
N ASN A 76 3.87 -16.11 11.83
CA ASN A 76 3.15 -17.39 11.85
C ASN A 76 2.64 -17.77 10.44
N SER A 77 2.74 -16.88 9.45
CA SER A 77 2.48 -17.14 8.03
C SER A 77 3.55 -17.99 7.32
N LEU A 78 4.70 -18.31 7.95
CA LEU A 78 5.67 -19.26 7.39
C LEU A 78 5.11 -20.69 7.30
N LEU A 79 4.07 -21.02 8.07
CA LEU A 79 3.37 -22.30 7.98
C LEU A 79 2.59 -22.45 6.66
N GLY A 80 2.15 -21.34 6.07
CA GLY A 80 1.47 -21.35 4.77
C GLY A 80 2.40 -21.69 3.61
N LEU A 81 3.66 -21.28 3.67
CA LEU A 81 4.66 -21.58 2.65
C LEU A 81 5.13 -23.04 2.73
N PHE A 82 5.21 -23.60 3.94
CA PHE A 82 5.53 -25.02 4.13
C PHE A 82 4.42 -25.95 3.61
N ALA A 83 3.16 -25.54 3.68
CA ALA A 83 2.02 -26.30 3.14
C ALA A 83 2.03 -26.40 1.59
N ILE A 84 2.68 -25.47 0.89
CA ILE A 84 2.88 -25.53 -0.57
C ILE A 84 4.15 -26.34 -0.91
N GLY A 85 5.17 -26.32 -0.04
CA GLY A 85 6.40 -27.08 -0.19
C GLY A 85 6.23 -28.61 -0.18
N THR A 86 5.20 -29.15 0.48
CA THR A 86 4.92 -30.60 0.49
C THR A 86 4.06 -31.07 -0.69
N LEU A 87 3.46 -30.16 -1.46
CA LEU A 87 2.61 -30.51 -2.60
C LEU A 87 3.42 -30.75 -3.90
N GLY A 88 4.70 -30.34 -3.93
CA GLY A 88 5.58 -30.47 -5.10
C GLY A 88 6.44 -31.74 -5.16
N ALA A 89 6.65 -32.45 -4.04
CA ALA A 89 7.56 -33.60 -4.00
C ALA A 89 6.93 -34.94 -4.43
N ALA A 90 5.60 -35.03 -4.52
CA ALA A 90 4.89 -36.28 -4.85
C ALA A 90 4.64 -36.51 -6.35
N SER A 91 4.92 -35.54 -7.23
CA SER A 91 4.51 -35.59 -8.65
C SER A 91 5.38 -36.45 -9.58
N THR A 92 6.30 -37.29 -9.09
CA THR A 92 7.13 -38.18 -9.93
C THR A 92 6.86 -39.68 -9.76
N LEU A 93 6.00 -40.11 -8.83
CA LEU A 93 5.77 -41.54 -8.55
C LEU A 93 4.49 -42.08 -9.22
N LYS A 94 4.46 -42.21 -10.55
CA LYS A 94 3.41 -43.04 -11.22
C LYS A 94 3.73 -43.67 -12.57
N ARG A 95 4.97 -43.60 -13.11
CA ARG A 95 5.29 -44.29 -14.39
C ARG A 95 5.89 -45.69 -14.26
N LYS A 96 6.11 -46.24 -13.06
CA LYS A 96 6.84 -47.52 -12.90
C LYS A 96 6.17 -48.53 -11.96
N LEU A 97 4.87 -48.76 -12.08
CA LEU A 97 4.24 -49.86 -11.35
C LEU A 97 3.13 -50.56 -12.14
N LYS A 98 3.52 -51.31 -13.19
CA LYS A 98 3.05 -52.68 -13.37
C LYS A 98 4.03 -53.47 -14.25
N SER A 99 4.69 -54.44 -13.62
CA SER A 99 5.33 -55.57 -14.27
C SER A 99 4.25 -56.57 -14.67
N SER A 100 4.28 -57.06 -15.91
CA SER A 100 3.63 -58.31 -16.30
C SER A 100 4.65 -59.08 -17.13
N LYS A 101 5.19 -60.15 -16.54
CA LYS A 101 5.97 -61.19 -17.21
C LYS A 101 5.09 -62.45 -17.28
N SER A 102 5.11 -63.14 -18.42
CA SER A 102 4.78 -64.57 -18.68
C SER A 102 4.05 -64.65 -20.04
N ALA A 103 4.35 -65.46 -21.04
CA ALA A 103 5.35 -66.49 -21.31
C ALA A 103 5.41 -66.67 -22.85
N GLU A 104 6.53 -67.20 -23.32
CA GLU A 104 6.82 -67.60 -24.70
C GLU A 104 6.09 -68.90 -25.08
N LYS A 105 5.48 -68.96 -26.27
CA LYS A 105 5.72 -69.93 -27.37
C LYS A 105 4.63 -69.83 -28.44
#